data_AF-A0A7C4JJT3-F1
#
_entry.id   AF-A0A7C4JJT3-F1
#
_cell.length_a   1.000
_cell.length_b   1.000
_cell.length_c   1.000
_cell.angle_alpha   90.00
_cell.angle_beta   90.00
_cell.angle_gamma   90.00
#
_symmetry.space_group_name_H-M   'P 1'
#
loop_
_entity.id
_entity.type
_entity.pdbx_description
1 polymer ?
#
loop_
_entity_poly.entity_id
_entity_poly.type
_entity_poly.pdbx_seq_one_letter_code
_entity_poly.pdbx_strand_id
1 'polypeptide(L)'
;MLTQILDLALDRFGLLRSKVDELISMDVLKFLKSIWVKYKGSYNPYIKKPSLAGIDSGYNYIEYRGYALYVVSTVSVLLNENREENLDGWVNVDIVSSPNLEYELSILSTCAEVKFMEKLVSKVDLVLVDGSLVAILYKLHKASLDAGLEVLENNGINVAQLLKDLIIMLSINPKKFIFISKNSNSRDLLGLVKGDIYYLERYTDFEVGYSKPIDLVYSKNLGVATVAKLFNKYSKRATGLDLTIGLTYTRFDKFSRVYRIEIVVEPNEDIDARIKHLIDVLSDVIISGYPYPLARAHNLAKVSSKDVERVAILLGIAKDPRDREAFLM
;
A
#
# COMPACT_ATOMS: atom_id res chain seq x y z
N MET A 1 26.02 -20.09 17.94
CA MET A 1 24.65 -20.04 17.37
C MET A 1 24.65 -19.84 15.86
N LEU A 2 25.28 -18.79 15.29
CA LEU A 2 25.23 -18.57 13.83
C LEU A 2 25.78 -19.75 13.02
N THR A 3 26.93 -20.32 13.40
CA THR A 3 27.51 -21.50 12.72
C THR A 3 26.57 -22.69 12.71
N GLN A 4 25.98 -23.03 13.86
CA GLN A 4 24.99 -24.11 13.98
C GLN A 4 23.72 -23.86 13.13
N ILE A 5 23.29 -22.61 13.00
CA ILE A 5 22.15 -22.24 12.13
C ILE A 5 22.51 -22.49 10.66
N LEU A 6 23.72 -22.11 10.25
CA LEU A 6 24.19 -22.31 8.88
C LEU A 6 24.34 -23.80 8.55
N ASP A 7 24.93 -24.58 9.46
CA ASP A 7 25.08 -26.03 9.31
C ASP A 7 23.70 -26.71 9.16
N LEU A 8 22.74 -26.37 10.04
CA LEU A 8 21.37 -26.89 9.95
C LEU A 8 20.66 -26.47 8.65
N ALA A 9 20.90 -25.25 8.16
CA ALA A 9 20.32 -24.76 6.91
C ALA A 9 20.89 -25.51 5.70
N LEU A 10 22.19 -25.83 5.71
CA LEU A 10 22.83 -26.65 4.68
C LEU A 10 22.31 -28.09 4.70
N ASP A 11 22.23 -28.71 5.88
CA ASP A 11 21.69 -30.06 6.05
C ASP A 11 20.25 -30.18 5.55
N ARG A 12 19.45 -29.11 5.73
CA ARG A 12 18.04 -29.06 5.31
C ARG A 12 17.83 -28.34 3.98
N PHE A 13 18.90 -28.03 3.22
CA PHE A 13 18.82 -27.17 2.04
C PHE A 13 17.75 -27.64 1.05
N GLY A 14 17.74 -28.92 0.67
CA GLY A 14 16.76 -29.46 -0.28
C GLY A 14 15.31 -29.29 0.18
N LEU A 15 15.04 -29.52 1.46
CA LEU A 15 13.71 -29.34 2.06
C LEU A 15 13.30 -27.87 2.15
N LEU A 16 14.23 -26.98 2.52
CA LEU A 16 13.97 -25.54 2.57
C LEU A 16 13.72 -25.01 1.15
N ARG A 17 14.50 -25.47 0.18
CA ARG A 17 14.38 -25.09 -1.22
C ARG A 17 13.06 -25.57 -1.82
N SER A 18 12.60 -26.78 -1.54
CA SER A 18 11.30 -27.26 -2.04
C SER A 18 10.11 -26.50 -1.47
N LYS A 19 10.21 -25.99 -0.24
CA LYS A 19 9.20 -25.07 0.32
C LYS A 19 9.20 -23.70 -0.37
N VAL A 20 10.35 -23.27 -0.90
CA VAL A 20 10.47 -22.02 -1.68
C VAL A 20 9.99 -22.24 -3.11
N ASP A 21 10.46 -23.26 -3.80
CA ASP A 21 10.15 -23.57 -5.20
C ASP A 21 8.95 -24.51 -5.28
N GLU A 22 7.76 -23.99 -4.98
CA GLU A 22 6.53 -24.76 -5.09
C GLU A 22 6.24 -25.12 -6.55
N LEU A 23 6.15 -26.43 -6.83
CA LEU A 23 5.74 -26.97 -8.12
C LEU A 23 4.21 -26.84 -8.23
N ILE A 24 3.76 -26.10 -9.25
CA ILE A 24 2.33 -25.99 -9.56
C ILE A 24 1.93 -27.02 -10.61
N SER A 25 0.66 -27.42 -10.61
CA SER A 25 0.12 -28.31 -11.64
C SER A 25 0.10 -27.62 -13.01
N MET A 26 0.12 -28.42 -14.08
CA MET A 26 0.02 -27.89 -15.46
C MET A 26 -1.27 -27.12 -15.72
N ASP A 27 -2.36 -27.47 -15.04
CA ASP A 27 -3.64 -26.77 -15.19
C ASP A 27 -3.58 -25.36 -14.58
N VAL A 28 -2.95 -25.20 -13.42
CA VAL A 28 -2.70 -23.90 -12.79
C VAL A 28 -1.79 -23.05 -13.68
N LEU A 29 -0.75 -23.64 -14.26
CA LEU A 29 0.15 -22.93 -15.18
C LEU A 29 -0.60 -22.43 -16.43
N LYS A 30 -1.43 -23.28 -17.05
CA LYS A 30 -2.27 -22.89 -18.20
C LYS A 30 -3.24 -21.77 -17.83
N PHE A 31 -3.85 -21.86 -16.65
CA PHE A 31 -4.73 -20.80 -16.13
C PHE A 31 -3.98 -19.47 -15.94
N LEU A 32 -2.81 -19.48 -15.31
CA LEU A 32 -1.97 -18.28 -15.13
C LEU A 32 -1.62 -17.61 -16.46
N LYS A 33 -1.29 -18.40 -17.49
CA LYS A 33 -0.99 -17.86 -18.81
C LYS A 33 -2.22 -17.34 -19.54
N SER A 34 -3.41 -17.92 -19.30
CA SER A 34 -4.65 -17.48 -19.96
C SER A 34 -5.30 -16.23 -19.34
N ILE A 35 -4.97 -15.93 -18.08
CA ILE A 35 -5.41 -14.71 -17.40
C ILE A 35 -4.43 -13.56 -17.57
N TRP A 36 -3.19 -13.79 -18.01
CA TRP A 36 -2.23 -12.73 -18.28
C TRP A 36 -2.47 -12.11 -19.66
N VAL A 37 -2.78 -10.83 -19.69
CA VAL A 37 -2.97 -10.04 -20.90
C VAL A 37 -1.68 -9.26 -21.17
N LYS A 38 -1.00 -9.61 -22.27
CA LYS A 38 0.17 -8.86 -22.73
C LYS A 38 -0.27 -7.49 -23.23
N TYR A 39 0.16 -6.44 -22.55
CA TYR A 39 -0.18 -5.07 -22.90
C TYR A 39 0.94 -4.15 -22.41
N LYS A 40 1.54 -3.41 -23.33
CA LYS A 40 2.55 -2.40 -23.02
C LYS A 40 1.90 -1.04 -23.24
N GLY A 41 1.97 -0.19 -22.21
CA GLY A 41 1.45 1.17 -22.30
C GLY A 41 2.07 1.90 -23.49
N SER A 42 1.22 2.53 -24.28
CA SER A 42 1.65 3.40 -25.38
C SER A 42 1.55 4.84 -24.95
N TYR A 43 2.69 5.52 -24.82
CA TYR A 43 2.70 6.96 -24.64
C TYR A 43 2.12 7.61 -25.89
N ASN A 44 0.97 8.27 -25.74
CA ASN A 44 0.38 9.07 -26.79
C ASN A 44 0.72 10.55 -26.56
N PRO A 45 1.58 11.17 -27.41
CA PRO A 45 2.01 12.56 -27.23
C PRO A 45 0.88 13.57 -27.39
N TYR A 46 -0.26 13.16 -27.95
CA TYR A 46 -1.44 14.01 -28.15
C TYR A 46 -2.45 13.92 -26.99
N ILE A 47 -2.27 13.00 -26.04
CA ILE A 47 -3.09 12.94 -24.84
C ILE A 47 -2.52 13.95 -23.83
N LYS A 48 -3.41 14.83 -23.32
CA LYS A 48 -3.06 15.76 -22.24
C LYS A 48 -2.45 14.97 -21.09
N LYS A 49 -1.23 15.33 -20.69
CA LYS A 49 -0.54 14.71 -19.56
C LYS A 49 -1.33 15.02 -18.28
N PRO A 50 -1.93 14.02 -17.61
CA PRO A 50 -2.64 14.28 -16.38
C PRO A 50 -1.64 14.69 -15.30
N SER A 51 -2.12 15.56 -14.41
CA SER A 51 -1.47 15.85 -13.14
C SER A 51 -1.64 14.66 -12.20
N LEU A 52 -0.55 14.27 -11.55
CA LEU A 52 -0.45 13.04 -10.76
C LEU A 52 0.06 13.38 -9.37
N ALA A 53 -0.39 12.68 -8.35
CA ALA A 53 0.26 12.72 -7.03
C ALA A 53 0.55 11.31 -6.55
N GLY A 54 1.74 11.08 -5.99
CA GLY A 54 2.07 9.86 -5.23
C GLY A 54 2.07 10.16 -3.74
N ILE A 55 1.42 9.31 -2.93
CA ILE A 55 1.39 9.41 -1.47
C ILE A 55 2.06 8.18 -0.88
N ASP A 56 2.93 8.39 0.10
CA ASP A 56 3.45 7.33 0.97
C ASP A 56 3.69 7.87 2.39
N SER A 57 3.75 6.97 3.36
CA SER A 57 4.01 7.29 4.75
C SER A 57 4.99 6.32 5.39
N GLY A 58 5.66 6.80 6.44
CA GLY A 58 6.61 6.02 7.21
C GLY A 58 6.64 6.48 8.65
N TYR A 59 6.99 5.57 9.55
CA TYR A 59 7.15 5.87 10.96
C TYR A 59 8.31 5.09 11.55
N ASN A 60 8.86 5.61 12.64
CA ASN A 60 9.89 4.95 13.43
C ASN A 60 9.82 5.46 14.87
N TYR A 61 10.37 4.69 15.81
CA TYR A 61 10.29 5.03 17.23
C TYR A 61 11.48 4.44 18.01
N ILE A 62 11.71 4.99 19.20
CA ILE A 62 12.63 4.46 20.21
C ILE A 62 11.82 4.24 21.49
N GLU A 63 11.85 3.01 22.00
CA GLU A 63 11.24 2.64 23.28
C GLU A 63 12.21 2.86 24.43
N TYR A 64 11.72 3.53 25.48
CA TYR A 64 12.36 3.65 26.79
C TYR A 64 11.55 2.88 27.83
N ARG A 65 12.05 2.76 29.07
CA ARG A 65 11.24 2.20 30.16
C ARG A 65 10.08 3.16 30.52
N GLY A 66 8.89 2.84 30.01
CA GLY A 66 7.63 3.49 30.37
C GLY A 66 7.10 4.50 29.35
N TYR A 67 7.86 4.81 28.29
CA TYR A 67 7.40 5.67 27.19
C TYR A 67 8.17 5.36 25.92
N ALA A 68 7.71 5.88 24.79
CA ALA A 68 8.41 5.82 23.51
C ALA A 68 8.38 7.18 22.83
N LEU A 69 9.50 7.57 22.23
CA LEU A 69 9.57 8.68 21.28
C LEU A 69 9.26 8.12 19.89
N TYR A 70 8.27 8.67 19.21
CA TYR A 70 7.97 8.28 17.83
C TYR A 70 8.04 9.46 16.88
N VAL A 71 8.23 9.13 15.60
CA VAL A 71 8.16 10.06 14.48
C VAL A 71 7.33 9.38 13.39
N VAL A 72 6.27 10.05 12.93
CA VAL A 72 5.50 9.70 11.73
C VAL A 72 5.72 10.77 10.68
N SER A 73 5.95 10.35 9.44
CA SER A 73 6.07 11.23 8.28
C SER A 73 5.16 10.73 7.15
N THR A 74 4.46 11.66 6.51
CA THR A 74 3.68 11.40 5.30
C THR A 74 4.07 12.42 4.26
N VAL A 75 4.33 11.98 3.05
CA VAL A 75 4.77 12.83 1.94
C VAL A 75 3.87 12.59 0.74
N SER A 76 3.56 13.68 0.05
CA SER A 76 3.01 13.62 -1.30
C SER A 76 3.92 14.30 -2.30
N VAL A 77 4.05 13.66 -3.46
CA VAL A 77 4.84 14.13 -4.60
C VAL A 77 3.88 14.37 -5.74
N LEU A 78 3.63 15.64 -6.05
CA LEU A 78 2.78 16.06 -7.15
C LEU A 78 3.63 16.31 -8.40
N LEU A 79 3.22 15.75 -9.52
CA LEU A 79 3.70 16.08 -10.85
C LEU A 79 2.59 16.82 -11.60
N ASN A 80 2.86 18.06 -12.00
CA ASN A 80 1.93 18.79 -12.86
C ASN A 80 1.99 18.29 -14.32
N GLU A 81 1.21 18.93 -15.20
CA GLU A 81 1.15 18.60 -16.63
C GLU A 81 2.52 18.75 -17.32
N ASN A 82 3.36 19.66 -16.82
CA ASN A 82 4.72 19.91 -17.29
C ASN A 82 5.78 19.01 -16.65
N ARG A 83 5.37 18.06 -15.78
CA ARG A 83 6.25 17.18 -14.99
C ARG A 83 7.16 17.92 -14.00
N GLU A 84 6.75 19.11 -13.58
CA GLU A 84 7.39 19.79 -12.45
C GLU A 84 6.94 19.15 -11.14
N GLU A 85 7.91 18.88 -10.27
CA GLU A 85 7.71 18.27 -8.96
C GLU A 85 7.34 19.32 -7.92
N ASN A 86 6.24 19.09 -7.22
CA ASN A 86 5.86 19.84 -6.03
C ASN A 86 5.69 18.87 -4.85
N LEU A 87 6.24 19.24 -3.69
CA LEU A 87 6.30 18.41 -2.51
C LEU A 87 5.43 19.01 -1.42
N ASP A 88 4.61 18.17 -0.80
CA ASP A 88 3.88 18.50 0.43
C ASP A 88 4.12 17.37 1.45
N GLY A 89 4.18 17.73 2.73
CA GLY A 89 4.58 16.80 3.78
C GLY A 89 3.97 17.14 5.12
N TRP A 90 3.77 16.11 5.93
CA TRP A 90 3.33 16.22 7.32
C TRP A 90 4.23 15.35 8.18
N VAL A 91 4.60 15.88 9.34
CA VAL A 91 5.42 15.18 10.33
C VAL A 91 4.77 15.32 11.68
N ASN A 92 4.77 14.23 12.44
CA ASN A 92 4.32 14.18 13.81
C ASN A 92 5.42 13.56 14.67
N VAL A 93 5.77 14.24 15.75
CA VAL A 93 6.77 13.81 16.72
C VAL A 93 6.16 13.97 18.09
N ASP A 94 6.14 12.89 18.86
CA ASP A 94 5.58 12.93 20.22
C ASP A 94 6.16 11.81 21.09
N ILE A 95 5.87 11.91 22.39
CA ILE A 95 6.17 10.89 23.39
C ILE A 95 4.87 10.29 23.89
N VAL A 96 4.78 8.97 23.89
CA VAL A 96 3.57 8.24 24.31
C VAL A 96 3.93 7.02 25.15
N SER A 97 3.00 6.57 25.98
CA SER A 97 3.13 5.39 26.83
C SER A 97 2.14 4.30 26.41
N SER A 98 2.03 4.04 25.11
CA SER A 98 1.12 3.03 24.58
C SER A 98 1.70 1.62 24.65
N PRO A 99 0.93 0.61 25.10
CA PRO A 99 1.32 -0.80 25.06
C PRO A 99 1.29 -1.39 23.64
N ASN A 100 0.63 -0.73 22.68
CA ASN A 100 0.42 -1.20 21.31
C ASN A 100 0.97 -0.21 20.27
N LEU A 101 2.10 0.44 20.61
CA LEU A 101 2.67 1.54 19.84
C LEU A 101 2.79 1.26 18.35
N GLU A 102 3.36 0.13 17.93
CA GLU A 102 3.56 -0.17 16.51
C GLU A 102 2.24 -0.23 15.73
N TYR A 103 1.19 -0.81 16.33
CA TYR A 103 -0.15 -0.87 15.73
C TYR A 103 -0.75 0.52 15.61
N GLU A 104 -0.66 1.33 16.67
CA GLU A 104 -1.19 2.69 16.69
C GLU A 104 -0.46 3.62 15.71
N LEU A 105 0.86 3.53 15.62
CA LEU A 105 1.64 4.27 14.62
C LEU A 105 1.28 3.85 13.20
N SER A 106 1.06 2.54 12.97
CA SER A 106 0.58 2.04 11.69
C SER A 106 -0.80 2.62 11.30
N ILE A 107 -1.68 2.85 12.27
CA ILE A 107 -2.98 3.50 12.04
C ILE A 107 -2.79 4.99 11.82
N LEU A 108 -1.98 5.67 12.64
CA LEU A 108 -1.70 7.11 12.51
C LEU A 108 -1.13 7.44 11.12
N SER A 109 -0.18 6.63 10.65
CA SER A 109 0.43 6.72 9.32
C SER A 109 -0.63 6.59 8.22
N THR A 110 -1.49 5.57 8.30
CA THR A 110 -2.61 5.39 7.35
C THR A 110 -3.64 6.52 7.42
N CYS A 111 -3.94 7.03 8.61
CA CYS A 111 -4.85 8.17 8.78
C CYS A 111 -4.27 9.43 8.11
N ALA A 112 -2.96 9.64 8.19
CA ALA A 112 -2.29 10.73 7.53
C ALA A 112 -2.33 10.60 6.00
N GLU A 113 -2.12 9.40 5.44
CA GLU A 113 -2.30 9.14 3.99
C GLU A 113 -3.71 9.51 3.51
N VAL A 114 -4.74 9.11 4.25
CA VAL A 114 -6.14 9.44 3.92
C VAL A 114 -6.37 10.96 3.95
N LYS A 115 -5.85 11.66 4.95
CA LYS A 115 -5.94 13.14 5.00
C LYS A 115 -5.23 13.80 3.82
N PHE A 116 -4.14 13.21 3.32
CA PHE A 116 -3.48 13.69 2.09
C PHE A 116 -4.31 13.42 0.84
N MET A 117 -4.97 12.26 0.77
CA MET A 117 -5.92 11.96 -0.32
C MET A 117 -7.02 13.03 -0.38
N GLU A 118 -7.61 13.41 0.75
CA GLU A 118 -8.63 14.48 0.83
C GLU A 118 -8.10 15.83 0.35
N LYS A 119 -6.86 16.20 0.71
CA LYS A 119 -6.23 17.44 0.25
C LYS A 119 -5.95 17.46 -1.25
N LEU A 120 -5.70 16.30 -1.85
CA LEU A 120 -5.27 16.16 -3.25
C LEU A 120 -6.44 15.89 -4.21
N VAL A 121 -7.58 15.42 -3.69
CA VAL A 121 -8.76 15.08 -4.51
C VAL A 121 -9.27 16.22 -5.38
N SER A 122 -9.01 17.48 -5.04
CA SER A 122 -9.39 18.64 -5.86
C SER A 122 -8.23 19.26 -6.64
N LYS A 123 -6.99 18.82 -6.42
CA LYS A 123 -5.77 19.47 -6.93
C LYS A 123 -5.13 18.77 -8.12
N VAL A 124 -5.30 17.46 -8.23
CA VAL A 124 -4.71 16.64 -9.30
C VAL A 124 -5.76 15.86 -10.05
N ASP A 125 -5.44 15.33 -11.23
CA ASP A 125 -6.33 14.46 -11.99
C ASP A 125 -6.36 13.06 -11.38
N LEU A 126 -5.21 12.58 -10.90
CA LEU A 126 -5.03 11.22 -10.44
C LEU A 126 -4.12 11.11 -9.22
N VAL A 127 -4.54 10.33 -8.22
CA VAL A 127 -3.82 10.10 -6.97
C VAL A 127 -3.41 8.63 -6.89
N LEU A 128 -2.12 8.39 -6.77
CA LEU A 128 -1.50 7.10 -6.53
C LEU A 128 -1.20 6.97 -5.03
N VAL A 129 -1.63 5.88 -4.43
CA VAL A 129 -1.43 5.59 -3.00
C VAL A 129 -0.60 4.32 -2.88
N ASP A 130 0.52 4.35 -2.15
CA ASP A 130 1.26 3.12 -1.83
C ASP A 130 0.47 2.31 -0.79
N GLY A 131 0.15 1.07 -1.13
CA GLY A 131 -0.65 0.19 -0.28
C GLY A 131 -1.91 -0.36 -0.95
N SER A 132 -2.63 -1.22 -0.22
CA SER A 132 -3.89 -1.81 -0.65
C SER A 132 -5.05 -1.05 -0.01
N LEU A 133 -6.03 -0.64 -0.83
CA LEU A 133 -7.30 -0.09 -0.39
C LEU A 133 -8.00 -1.02 0.59
N VAL A 134 -8.06 -2.32 0.29
CA VAL A 134 -8.70 -3.30 1.19
C VAL A 134 -7.98 -3.37 2.53
N ALA A 135 -6.65 -3.33 2.54
CA ALA A 135 -5.88 -3.31 3.79
C ALA A 135 -6.12 -2.02 4.59
N ILE A 136 -6.20 -0.87 3.91
CA ILE A 136 -6.53 0.43 4.52
C ILE A 136 -7.93 0.38 5.16
N LEU A 137 -8.94 -0.05 4.39
CA LEU A 137 -10.32 -0.16 4.88
C LEU A 137 -10.43 -1.12 6.07
N TYR A 138 -9.77 -2.27 6.00
CA TYR A 138 -9.74 -3.23 7.10
C TYR A 138 -9.09 -2.64 8.35
N LYS A 139 -7.92 -2.01 8.20
CA LYS A 139 -7.17 -1.41 9.30
C LYS A 139 -7.99 -0.32 10.00
N LEU A 140 -8.57 0.61 9.23
CA LEU A 140 -9.40 1.68 9.76
C LEU A 140 -10.71 1.17 10.37
N HIS A 141 -11.35 0.16 9.77
CA HIS A 141 -12.54 -0.45 10.35
C HIS A 141 -12.23 -1.10 11.70
N LYS A 142 -11.15 -1.88 11.81
CA LYS A 142 -10.73 -2.47 13.07
C LYS A 142 -10.43 -1.39 14.12
N ALA A 143 -9.61 -0.41 13.77
CA ALA A 143 -9.26 0.70 14.65
C ALA A 143 -10.48 1.56 15.07
N SER A 144 -11.53 1.66 14.25
CA SER A 144 -12.76 2.37 14.61
C SER A 144 -13.60 1.67 15.69
N LEU A 145 -13.35 0.39 15.94
CA LEU A 145 -14.01 -0.42 16.97
C LEU A 145 -13.17 -0.56 18.24
N ASP A 146 -11.87 -0.29 18.14
CA ASP A 146 -10.94 -0.33 19.26
C ASP A 146 -11.11 0.95 20.11
N ALA A 147 -10.95 0.83 21.43
CA ALA A 147 -10.95 1.95 22.37
C ALA A 147 -9.59 2.09 23.05
N GLY A 148 -9.22 3.29 23.51
CA GLY A 148 -7.97 3.55 24.21
C GLY A 148 -6.75 3.53 23.29
N LEU A 149 -6.88 4.09 22.09
CA LEU A 149 -5.76 4.27 21.15
C LEU A 149 -5.09 5.62 21.46
N GLU A 150 -4.24 5.65 22.49
CA GLU A 150 -3.61 6.85 23.05
C GLU A 150 -2.97 7.76 21.99
N VAL A 151 -2.23 7.20 21.03
CA VAL A 151 -1.57 7.95 19.96
C VAL A 151 -2.61 8.67 19.10
N LEU A 152 -3.73 8.01 18.78
CA LEU A 152 -4.77 8.61 17.95
C LEU A 152 -5.59 9.64 18.73
N GLU A 153 -5.86 9.38 20.01
CA GLU A 153 -6.55 10.29 20.92
C GLU A 153 -5.74 11.58 21.13
N ASN A 154 -4.44 11.47 21.40
CA ASN A 154 -3.52 12.62 21.52
C ASN A 154 -3.47 13.46 20.23
N ASN A 155 -3.59 12.81 19.08
CA ASN A 155 -3.63 13.47 17.77
C ASN A 155 -5.03 13.94 17.35
N GLY A 156 -6.05 13.78 18.21
CA GLY A 156 -7.42 14.18 17.94
C GLY A 156 -8.06 13.48 16.74
N ILE A 157 -7.65 12.24 16.44
CA ILE A 157 -8.11 11.49 15.26
C ILE A 157 -9.33 10.67 15.60
N ASN A 158 -10.47 11.03 15.02
CA ASN A 158 -11.66 10.19 15.02
C ASN A 158 -11.61 9.21 13.82
N VAL A 159 -11.17 7.98 14.07
CA VAL A 159 -11.00 6.95 13.03
C VAL A 159 -12.31 6.57 12.37
N ALA A 160 -13.41 6.49 13.13
CA ALA A 160 -14.72 6.13 12.59
C ALA A 160 -15.22 7.18 11.58
N GLN A 161 -15.04 8.46 11.91
CA GLN A 161 -15.36 9.56 11.01
C GLN A 161 -14.46 9.54 9.76
N LEU A 162 -13.14 9.37 9.95
CA LEU A 162 -12.19 9.30 8.83
C LEU A 162 -12.48 8.13 7.88
N LEU A 163 -12.85 6.96 8.39
CA LEU A 163 -13.25 5.82 7.56
C LEU A 163 -14.49 6.14 6.73
N LYS A 164 -15.48 6.82 7.34
CA LYS A 164 -16.69 7.24 6.63
C LYS A 164 -16.36 8.24 5.52
N ASP A 165 -15.50 9.21 5.82
CA ASP A 165 -15.07 10.24 4.87
C ASP A 165 -14.26 9.64 3.72
N LEU A 166 -13.37 8.68 4.00
CA LEU A 166 -12.66 7.91 2.98
C LEU A 166 -13.63 7.19 2.04
N ILE A 167 -14.61 6.47 2.57
CA ILE A 167 -15.58 5.74 1.74
C ILE A 167 -16.38 6.72 0.88
N ILE A 168 -16.83 7.84 1.43
CA ILE A 168 -17.57 8.87 0.68
C ILE A 168 -16.69 9.47 -0.41
N MET A 169 -15.46 9.87 -0.08
CA MET A 169 -14.51 10.45 -1.02
C MET A 169 -14.23 9.50 -2.21
N LEU A 170 -13.97 8.22 -1.92
CA LEU A 170 -13.77 7.18 -2.93
C LEU A 170 -15.02 6.95 -3.77
N SER A 171 -16.20 7.05 -3.15
CA SER A 171 -17.48 6.83 -3.84
C SER A 171 -17.86 7.98 -4.78
N ILE A 172 -17.52 9.23 -4.42
CA ILE A 172 -17.77 10.41 -5.24
C ILE A 172 -16.71 10.56 -6.34
N ASN A 173 -15.51 10.01 -6.12
CA ASN A 173 -14.37 10.13 -7.04
C ASN A 173 -13.81 8.75 -7.47
N PRO A 174 -14.63 7.85 -8.04
CA PRO A 174 -14.26 6.45 -8.25
C PRO A 174 -13.08 6.26 -9.21
N LYS A 175 -12.84 7.22 -10.12
CA LYS A 175 -11.76 7.18 -11.12
C LYS A 175 -10.47 7.86 -10.69
N LYS A 176 -10.44 8.47 -9.50
CA LYS A 176 -9.37 9.39 -9.09
C LYS A 176 -8.23 8.72 -8.34
N PHE A 177 -8.51 7.64 -7.63
CA PHE A 177 -7.56 6.97 -6.75
C PHE A 177 -7.15 5.62 -7.30
N ILE A 178 -5.85 5.35 -7.30
CA ILE A 178 -5.27 4.05 -7.62
C ILE A 178 -4.37 3.63 -6.48
N PHE A 179 -4.65 2.44 -5.95
CA PHE A 179 -3.89 1.85 -4.87
C PHE A 179 -2.92 0.83 -5.46
N ILE A 180 -1.63 1.03 -5.22
CA ILE A 180 -0.57 0.19 -5.79
C ILE A 180 0.22 -0.42 -4.64
N SER A 181 0.30 -1.74 -4.56
CA SER A 181 1.07 -2.43 -3.53
C SER A 181 2.17 -3.32 -4.11
N LYS A 182 3.38 -3.19 -3.54
CA LYS A 182 4.59 -3.94 -3.93
C LYS A 182 4.58 -5.37 -3.41
N ASN A 183 4.03 -5.56 -2.21
CA ASN A 183 3.98 -6.84 -1.52
C ASN A 183 2.52 -7.19 -1.26
N SER A 184 2.08 -8.33 -1.75
CA SER A 184 0.79 -8.90 -1.39
C SER A 184 0.93 -10.38 -1.09
N ASN A 185 0.50 -10.78 0.10
CA ASN A 185 0.30 -12.18 0.46
C ASN A 185 -1.13 -12.64 0.14
N SER A 186 -1.94 -11.79 -0.50
CA SER A 186 -3.32 -12.11 -0.83
C SER A 186 -3.40 -13.20 -1.89
N ARG A 187 -4.48 -13.97 -1.82
CA ARG A 187 -4.74 -15.18 -2.62
C ARG A 187 -6.10 -15.03 -3.31
N ASP A 188 -6.39 -13.82 -3.78
CA ASP A 188 -7.71 -13.42 -4.26
C ASP A 188 -8.10 -14.14 -5.54
N LEU A 189 -7.12 -14.34 -6.42
CA LEU A 189 -7.30 -14.91 -7.75
C LEU A 189 -7.11 -16.43 -7.74
N LEU A 190 -6.02 -16.90 -7.14
CA LEU A 190 -5.61 -18.31 -7.26
C LEU A 190 -6.10 -19.14 -6.07
N GLY A 191 -6.07 -18.59 -4.85
CA GLY A 191 -6.40 -19.34 -3.63
C GLY A 191 -5.33 -20.36 -3.22
N LEU A 192 -4.12 -20.24 -3.76
CA LEU A 192 -3.01 -21.18 -3.53
C LEU A 192 -2.26 -20.89 -2.22
N VAL A 193 -1.21 -21.66 -1.93
CA VAL A 193 -0.44 -21.54 -0.68
C VAL A 193 0.34 -20.22 -0.60
N LYS A 194 0.84 -19.69 -1.70
CA LYS A 194 1.57 -18.41 -1.74
C LYS A 194 0.66 -17.29 -2.26
N GLY A 195 1.08 -16.04 -2.09
CA GLY A 195 0.35 -14.90 -2.64
C GLY A 195 0.29 -14.95 -4.16
N ASP A 196 -0.77 -14.40 -4.77
CA ASP A 196 -0.93 -14.43 -6.23
C ASP A 196 0.25 -13.76 -6.95
N ILE A 197 0.81 -12.68 -6.36
CA ILE A 197 2.01 -11.99 -6.87
C ILE A 197 3.16 -12.96 -7.10
N TYR A 198 3.40 -13.91 -6.18
CA TYR A 198 4.50 -14.87 -6.31
C TYR A 198 4.37 -15.71 -7.59
N TYR A 199 3.16 -16.20 -7.88
CA TYR A 199 2.94 -17.03 -9.06
C TYR A 199 2.96 -16.21 -10.34
N LEU A 200 2.36 -15.02 -10.32
CA LEU A 200 2.37 -14.13 -11.48
C LEU A 200 3.77 -13.64 -11.81
N GLU A 201 4.61 -13.33 -10.82
CA GLU A 201 6.01 -12.98 -11.06
C GLU A 201 6.77 -14.11 -11.76
N ARG A 202 6.56 -15.35 -11.31
CA ARG A 202 7.35 -16.51 -11.75
C ARG A 202 6.90 -17.14 -13.07
N TYR A 203 5.59 -17.10 -13.36
CA TYR A 203 5.00 -17.91 -14.43
C TYR A 203 4.42 -17.12 -15.61
N THR A 204 4.61 -15.79 -15.63
CA THR A 204 4.20 -14.90 -16.75
C THR A 204 5.37 -14.50 -17.66
N ASP A 205 6.44 -15.30 -17.66
CA ASP A 205 7.60 -15.19 -18.56
C ASP A 205 8.25 -13.78 -18.56
N PHE A 206 8.15 -13.03 -17.46
CA PHE A 206 8.66 -11.66 -17.30
C PHE A 206 8.13 -10.63 -18.31
N GLU A 207 7.03 -10.93 -18.99
CA GLU A 207 6.43 -10.06 -20.01
C GLU A 207 5.59 -8.93 -19.39
N VAL A 208 5.62 -7.76 -20.04
CA VAL A 208 4.81 -6.59 -19.66
C VAL A 208 3.33 -6.89 -19.91
N GLY A 209 2.48 -6.48 -18.98
CA GLY A 209 1.05 -6.74 -19.08
C GLY A 209 0.37 -6.67 -17.73
N TYR A 210 -0.86 -7.16 -17.71
CA TYR A 210 -1.68 -7.19 -16.52
C TYR A 210 -2.53 -8.47 -16.47
N SER A 211 -2.96 -8.88 -15.28
CA SER A 211 -3.92 -9.97 -15.14
C SER A 211 -5.33 -9.49 -15.46
N LYS A 212 -6.16 -10.34 -16.07
CA LYS A 212 -7.61 -10.07 -16.22
C LYS A 212 -8.18 -9.55 -14.90
N PRO A 213 -8.86 -8.40 -14.90
CA PRO A 213 -9.34 -7.80 -13.68
C PRO A 213 -10.43 -8.67 -13.05
N ILE A 214 -10.48 -8.67 -11.72
CA ILE A 214 -11.55 -9.31 -10.95
C ILE A 214 -12.20 -8.30 -10.03
N ASP A 215 -13.49 -8.50 -9.74
CA ASP A 215 -14.15 -7.79 -8.65
C ASP A 215 -13.85 -8.52 -7.32
N LEU A 216 -13.34 -7.76 -6.34
CA LEU A 216 -12.96 -8.29 -5.04
C LEU A 216 -14.14 -8.84 -4.23
N VAL A 217 -15.38 -8.50 -4.56
CA VAL A 217 -16.57 -9.16 -3.99
C VAL A 217 -16.58 -10.66 -4.26
N TYR A 218 -15.96 -11.10 -5.36
CA TYR A 218 -15.78 -12.50 -5.75
C TYR A 218 -14.38 -13.05 -5.43
N SER A 219 -13.59 -12.35 -4.62
CA SER A 219 -12.28 -12.85 -4.19
C SER A 219 -12.40 -14.21 -3.50
N LYS A 220 -11.46 -15.12 -3.78
CA LYS A 220 -11.32 -16.40 -3.05
C LYS A 220 -10.88 -16.20 -1.60
N ASN A 221 -10.33 -15.04 -1.25
CA ASN A 221 -10.03 -14.69 0.12
C ASN A 221 -11.29 -14.10 0.78
N LEU A 222 -11.90 -14.87 1.69
CA LEU A 222 -13.14 -14.49 2.36
C LEU A 222 -13.03 -13.18 3.16
N GLY A 223 -11.87 -12.89 3.74
CA GLY A 223 -11.64 -11.64 4.47
C GLY A 223 -11.67 -10.43 3.52
N VAL A 224 -10.97 -10.53 2.39
CA VAL A 224 -10.97 -9.50 1.34
C VAL A 224 -12.37 -9.30 0.76
N ALA A 225 -13.07 -10.39 0.43
CA ALA A 225 -14.44 -10.34 -0.08
C ALA A 225 -15.41 -9.69 0.91
N THR A 226 -15.23 -9.92 2.22
CA THR A 226 -16.06 -9.31 3.27
C THR A 226 -15.86 -7.80 3.32
N VAL A 227 -14.60 -7.33 3.28
CA VAL A 227 -14.29 -5.89 3.26
C VAL A 227 -14.83 -5.22 1.98
N ALA A 228 -14.68 -5.87 0.83
CA ALA A 228 -15.23 -5.36 -0.44
C ALA A 228 -16.76 -5.25 -0.41
N LYS A 229 -17.46 -6.25 0.17
CA LYS A 229 -18.93 -6.21 0.36
C LYS A 229 -19.35 -5.09 1.32
N LEU A 230 -18.59 -4.87 2.39
CA LEU A 230 -18.84 -3.75 3.31
C LEU A 230 -18.70 -2.42 2.56
N PHE A 231 -17.60 -2.23 1.82
CA PHE A 231 -17.40 -1.03 0.98
C PHE A 231 -18.59 -0.80 0.06
N ASN A 232 -19.00 -1.82 -0.71
CA ASN A 232 -20.16 -1.74 -1.61
C ASN A 232 -21.45 -1.33 -0.90
N LYS A 233 -21.72 -1.88 0.29
CA LYS A 233 -22.90 -1.53 1.08
C LYS A 233 -22.87 -0.07 1.55
N TYR A 234 -21.71 0.42 2.01
CA TYR A 234 -21.58 1.78 2.48
C TYR A 234 -21.57 2.80 1.32
N SER A 235 -20.92 2.48 0.21
CA SER A 235 -20.90 3.31 -1.00
C SER A 235 -22.29 3.45 -1.61
N LYS A 236 -23.08 2.36 -1.66
CA LYS A 236 -24.49 2.39 -2.09
C LYS A 236 -25.34 3.28 -1.21
N ARG A 237 -25.13 3.27 0.11
CA ARG A 237 -25.83 4.18 1.03
C ARG A 237 -25.44 5.64 0.84
N ALA A 238 -24.19 5.91 0.49
CA ALA A 238 -23.68 7.26 0.30
C ALA A 238 -24.07 7.87 -1.05
N THR A 239 -24.07 7.08 -2.13
CA THR A 239 -24.19 7.57 -3.52
C THR A 239 -25.39 7.00 -4.28
N GLY A 240 -26.03 5.94 -3.78
CA GLY A 240 -27.05 5.19 -4.51
C GLY A 240 -26.49 4.20 -5.54
N LEU A 241 -25.16 4.17 -5.76
CA LEU A 241 -24.50 3.34 -6.76
C LEU A 241 -23.87 2.09 -6.15
N ASP A 242 -23.96 0.97 -6.86
CA ASP A 242 -23.33 -0.30 -6.49
C ASP A 242 -21.83 -0.32 -6.83
N LEU A 243 -21.05 0.56 -6.19
CA LEU A 243 -19.61 0.64 -6.41
C LEU A 243 -18.89 -0.57 -5.81
N THR A 244 -17.92 -1.12 -6.51
CA THR A 244 -17.09 -2.25 -6.04
C THR A 244 -15.61 -1.91 -6.10
N ILE A 245 -14.75 -2.88 -5.76
CA ILE A 245 -13.29 -2.72 -5.84
C ILE A 245 -12.77 -3.72 -6.87
N GLY A 246 -12.24 -3.21 -7.96
CA GLY A 246 -11.57 -3.98 -8.99
C GLY A 246 -10.10 -4.23 -8.60
N LEU A 247 -9.61 -5.43 -8.90
CA LEU A 247 -8.24 -5.85 -8.70
C LEU A 247 -7.63 -6.30 -10.03
N THR A 248 -6.42 -5.83 -10.31
CA THR A 248 -5.53 -6.43 -11.31
C THR A 248 -4.10 -6.49 -10.77
N TYR A 249 -3.29 -7.34 -11.37
CA TYR A 249 -1.85 -7.40 -11.14
C TYR A 249 -1.13 -6.95 -12.41
N THR A 250 -0.22 -5.98 -12.30
CA THR A 250 0.43 -5.37 -13.47
C THR A 250 1.94 -5.44 -13.37
N ARG A 251 2.60 -5.74 -14.48
CA ARG A 251 4.03 -5.54 -14.68
C ARG A 251 4.21 -4.42 -15.70
N PHE A 252 4.82 -3.32 -15.28
CA PHE A 252 4.99 -2.13 -16.13
C PHE A 252 6.21 -2.22 -17.06
N ASP A 253 7.26 -2.97 -16.69
CA ASP A 253 8.47 -3.11 -17.51
C ASP A 253 8.96 -4.56 -17.57
N LYS A 254 9.71 -4.91 -18.62
CA LYS A 254 10.25 -6.27 -18.77
C LYS A 254 11.19 -6.56 -17.63
N PHE A 255 11.13 -7.78 -17.09
CA PHE A 255 11.93 -8.22 -15.96
C PHE A 255 11.72 -7.43 -14.65
N SER A 256 10.73 -6.53 -14.59
CA SER A 256 10.35 -5.87 -13.35
C SER A 256 9.42 -6.73 -12.50
N ARG A 257 9.19 -6.26 -11.26
CA ARG A 257 8.21 -6.85 -10.34
C ARG A 257 6.78 -6.71 -10.85
N VAL A 258 5.91 -7.55 -10.30
CA VAL A 258 4.45 -7.44 -10.48
C VAL A 258 3.87 -6.68 -9.30
N TYR A 259 3.00 -5.71 -9.58
CA TYR A 259 2.33 -4.90 -8.58
C TYR A 259 0.85 -5.22 -8.54
N ARG A 260 0.28 -5.20 -7.34
CA ARG A 260 -1.16 -5.29 -7.14
C ARG A 260 -1.76 -3.90 -7.29
N ILE A 261 -2.76 -3.77 -8.15
CA ILE A 261 -3.50 -2.54 -8.41
C ILE A 261 -4.96 -2.72 -7.99
N GLU A 262 -5.45 -1.85 -7.12
CA GLU A 262 -6.86 -1.78 -6.72
C GLU A 262 -7.46 -0.43 -7.12
N ILE A 263 -8.66 -0.47 -7.68
CA ILE A 263 -9.42 0.70 -8.13
C ILE A 263 -10.90 0.56 -7.73
N VAL A 264 -11.58 1.67 -7.49
CA VAL A 264 -13.04 1.68 -7.29
C VAL A 264 -13.72 1.57 -8.65
N VAL A 265 -14.68 0.66 -8.80
CA VAL A 265 -15.35 0.35 -10.06
C VAL A 265 -16.81 0.76 -10.01
N GLU A 266 -17.27 1.44 -11.06
CA GLU A 266 -18.67 1.82 -11.23
C GLU A 266 -19.51 0.67 -11.85
N PRO A 267 -20.83 0.62 -11.62
CA PRO A 267 -21.70 -0.37 -12.26
C PRO A 267 -21.58 -0.32 -13.79
N ASN A 268 -21.44 -1.48 -14.42
CA ASN A 268 -21.30 -1.66 -15.88
C ASN A 268 -20.04 -1.02 -16.49
N GLU A 269 -19.05 -0.62 -15.68
CA GLU A 269 -17.78 -0.12 -16.18
C GLU A 269 -16.95 -1.24 -16.81
N ASP A 270 -16.39 -0.98 -18.01
CA ASP A 270 -15.40 -1.87 -18.62
C ASP A 270 -14.06 -1.72 -17.89
N ILE A 271 -13.84 -2.59 -16.91
CA ILE A 271 -12.63 -2.60 -16.09
C ILE A 271 -11.39 -2.86 -16.96
N ASP A 272 -11.47 -3.67 -18.01
CA ASP A 272 -10.34 -3.99 -18.87
C ASP A 272 -9.88 -2.74 -19.64
N ALA A 273 -10.82 -2.02 -20.24
CA ALA A 273 -10.55 -0.74 -20.91
C ALA A 273 -9.98 0.30 -19.94
N ARG A 274 -10.49 0.37 -18.70
CA ARG A 274 -9.98 1.28 -17.67
C ARG A 274 -8.55 0.95 -17.25
N ILE A 275 -8.21 -0.33 -17.08
CA ILE A 275 -6.84 -0.75 -16.74
C ILE A 275 -5.87 -0.43 -17.88
N LYS A 276 -6.26 -0.65 -19.14
CA LYS A 276 -5.43 -0.24 -20.30
C LYS A 276 -5.17 1.25 -20.32
N HIS A 277 -6.22 2.05 -20.14
CA HIS A 277 -6.10 3.51 -20.08
C HIS A 277 -5.19 3.95 -18.93
N LEU A 278 -5.32 3.31 -17.75
CA LEU A 278 -4.44 3.57 -16.62
C LEU A 278 -2.97 3.26 -16.93
N ILE A 279 -2.69 2.12 -17.56
CA ILE A 279 -1.33 1.73 -17.94
C ILE A 279 -0.74 2.72 -18.95
N ASP A 280 -1.54 3.17 -19.93
CA ASP A 280 -1.12 4.20 -20.88
C ASP A 280 -0.80 5.52 -20.19
N VAL A 281 -1.66 5.98 -19.29
CA VAL A 281 -1.47 7.21 -18.50
C VAL A 281 -0.20 7.15 -17.65
N LEU A 282 0.04 6.02 -16.99
CA LEU A 282 1.20 5.86 -16.12
C LEU A 282 2.51 5.68 -16.89
N SER A 283 2.46 5.26 -18.16
CA SER A 283 3.66 4.89 -18.94
C SER A 283 4.76 5.97 -18.97
N ASP A 284 4.37 7.26 -19.00
CA ASP A 284 5.28 8.42 -19.01
C ASP A 284 5.96 8.69 -17.66
N VAL A 285 5.44 8.12 -16.57
CA VAL A 285 5.97 8.31 -15.21
C VAL A 285 6.51 7.03 -14.58
N ILE A 286 6.52 5.91 -15.30
CA ILE A 286 7.17 4.67 -14.85
C ILE A 286 8.69 4.81 -15.02
N ILE A 287 9.43 4.62 -13.93
CA ILE A 287 10.89 4.53 -13.93
C ILE A 287 11.28 3.19 -13.30
N SER A 288 12.09 2.40 -14.01
CA SER A 288 12.52 1.06 -13.57
C SER A 288 11.36 0.15 -13.15
N GLY A 289 10.23 0.24 -13.88
CA GLY A 289 9.05 -0.57 -13.64
C GLY A 289 8.12 -0.11 -12.51
N TYR A 290 8.33 1.06 -11.89
CA TYR A 290 7.44 1.60 -10.84
C TYR A 290 7.13 3.10 -11.03
N PRO A 291 5.94 3.60 -10.64
CA PRO A 291 5.62 5.03 -10.76
C PRO A 291 6.56 5.92 -9.95
N TYR A 292 7.21 6.86 -10.64
CA TYR A 292 8.15 7.80 -10.02
C TYR A 292 7.57 8.57 -8.83
N PRO A 293 6.34 9.14 -8.87
CA PRO A 293 5.78 9.86 -7.73
C PRO A 293 5.72 9.02 -6.45
N LEU A 294 5.38 7.73 -6.57
CA LEU A 294 5.35 6.80 -5.44
C LEU A 294 6.77 6.43 -4.99
N ALA A 295 7.70 6.18 -5.92
CA ALA A 295 9.10 5.92 -5.58
C ALA A 295 9.72 7.09 -4.80
N ARG A 296 9.40 8.31 -5.24
CA ARG A 296 9.88 9.55 -4.63
C ARG A 296 9.25 9.77 -3.25
N ALA A 297 7.93 9.61 -3.12
CA ALA A 297 7.23 9.71 -1.84
C ALA A 297 7.80 8.72 -0.81
N HIS A 298 8.00 7.46 -1.22
CA HIS A 298 8.57 6.41 -0.37
C HIS A 298 9.94 6.76 0.20
N ASN A 299 10.82 7.28 -0.64
CA ASN A 299 12.16 7.67 -0.22
C ASN A 299 12.14 8.86 0.74
N LEU A 300 11.21 9.81 0.54
CA LEU A 300 11.10 11.02 1.35
C LEU A 300 10.37 10.78 2.69
N ALA A 301 9.39 9.89 2.73
CA ALA A 301 8.62 9.57 3.94
C ALA A 301 9.37 8.63 4.90
N LYS A 302 10.50 8.05 4.47
CA LYS A 302 11.29 7.12 5.28
C LYS A 302 11.92 7.82 6.48
N VAL A 303 11.55 7.37 7.67
CA VAL A 303 12.16 7.79 8.94
C VAL A 303 13.20 6.77 9.39
N SER A 304 14.49 7.13 9.39
CA SER A 304 15.55 6.21 9.83
C SER A 304 15.74 6.25 11.35
N SER A 305 16.36 5.20 11.92
CA SER A 305 16.68 5.17 13.36
C SER A 305 17.61 6.33 13.77
N LYS A 306 18.48 6.78 12.85
CA LYS A 306 19.34 7.95 13.07
C LYS A 306 18.54 9.25 13.17
N ASP A 307 17.41 9.34 12.49
CA ASP A 307 16.55 10.53 12.55
C ASP A 307 15.85 10.60 13.91
N VAL A 308 15.32 9.47 14.40
CA VAL A 308 14.71 9.39 15.74
C VAL A 308 15.76 9.64 16.84
N GLU A 309 16.98 9.11 16.68
CA GLU A 309 18.09 9.35 17.61
C GLU A 309 18.45 10.85 17.68
N ARG A 310 18.49 11.56 16.54
CA ARG A 310 18.71 13.01 16.53
C ARG A 310 17.62 13.76 17.28
N VAL A 311 16.36 13.36 17.10
CA VAL A 311 15.24 13.94 17.88
C VAL A 311 15.42 13.65 19.37
N ALA A 312 15.79 12.43 19.75
CA ALA A 312 16.08 12.06 21.14
C ALA A 312 17.22 12.90 21.74
N ILE A 313 18.27 13.20 20.97
CA ILE A 313 19.38 14.08 21.39
C ILE A 313 18.89 15.50 21.63
N LEU A 314 18.07 16.04 20.70
CA LEU A 314 17.50 17.38 20.83
C LEU A 314 16.59 17.52 22.06
N LEU A 315 15.85 16.46 22.39
CA LEU A 315 15.00 16.40 23.58
C LEU A 315 15.77 16.10 24.88
N GLY A 316 17.08 15.81 24.80
CA GLY A 316 17.90 15.49 25.97
C GLY A 316 17.66 14.10 26.56
N ILE A 317 17.00 13.19 25.82
CA ILE A 317 16.62 11.85 26.29
C ILE A 317 17.45 10.71 25.67
N ALA A 318 18.39 11.03 24.76
CA ALA A 318 19.26 10.04 24.11
C ALA A 318 20.13 9.19 25.07
N LYS A 319 20.28 9.63 26.32
CA LYS A 319 20.99 8.90 27.39
C LYS A 319 20.13 8.74 28.63
N ASP A 320 18.80 8.63 28.49
CA ASP A 320 17.95 8.34 29.65
C ASP A 320 18.48 7.04 30.30
N PRO A 321 18.96 7.06 31.56
CA PRO A 321 19.57 5.90 32.23
C PRO A 321 18.60 4.72 32.41
N ARG A 322 17.35 4.90 32.00
CA ARG A 322 16.29 3.88 31.94
C ARG A 322 16.09 3.32 30.53
N ASP A 323 17.08 3.48 29.64
CA ASP A 323 17.15 2.79 28.35
C ASP A 323 17.18 1.25 28.54
N ARG A 324 16.80 0.50 27.50
CA ARG A 324 16.73 -0.97 27.50
C ARG A 324 18.09 -1.60 27.75
N GLU A 325 19.15 -0.98 27.24
CA GLU A 325 20.53 -1.34 27.53
C GLU A 325 21.08 -0.41 28.63
N ALA A 326 21.37 -0.98 29.80
CA ALA A 326 22.05 -0.24 30.84
C ALA A 326 23.42 0.19 30.28
N PHE A 327 23.65 1.50 30.15
CA PHE A 327 25.02 1.99 30.11
C PHE A 327 25.68 1.57 31.43
N LEU A 328 26.49 0.51 31.38
CA LEU A 328 27.52 0.26 32.37
C LEU A 328 28.45 1.47 32.31
N MET A 329 28.31 2.37 33.29
CA MET A 329 29.27 3.44 33.56
C MET A 329 30.63 2.86 33.95
#